data_AF-A0A944Z5M5-F1
#
_entry.id   AF-A0A944Z5M5-F1
#
_cell.length_a   1.000
_cell.length_b   1.000
_cell.length_c   1.000
_cell.angle_alpha   90.00
_cell.angle_beta   90.00
_cell.angle_gamma   90.00
#
_symmetry.space_group_name_H-M   'P 1'
#
loop_
_entity.id
_entity.type
_entity.pdbx_description
1 polymer ?
#
loop_
_entity_poly.entity_id
_entity_poly.type
_entity_poly.pdbx_seq_one_letter_code
_entity_poly.pdbx_strand_id
1 'polypeptide(L)'
;MQKSDSLDNLIDIVKNLGEIYREENLRVDIDFDPNDGMTMVKYEDTNSTRKTIYINSNNKTISGIDTTKFWLPDYSNIQKANKKVVRLLEDRGYIVANLTYRSKQ
;
A
#
# COMPACT_ATOMS: atom_id res chain seq x y z
N MET A 1 -8.50 -19.52 18.37
CA MET A 1 -8.94 -18.11 18.44
C MET A 1 -8.07 -17.14 17.67
N GLN A 2 -6.75 -17.34 17.50
CA GLN A 2 -5.88 -16.37 16.77
C GLN A 2 -6.15 -16.18 15.26
N LYS A 3 -6.82 -17.13 14.58
CA LYS A 3 -7.08 -17.02 13.12
C LYS A 3 -8.20 -16.04 12.76
N SER A 4 -9.22 -15.85 13.61
CA SER A 4 -10.30 -14.90 13.35
C SER A 4 -9.79 -13.46 13.39
N ASP A 5 -9.03 -13.13 14.42
CA ASP A 5 -8.51 -11.77 14.63
C ASP A 5 -7.53 -11.36 13.53
N SER A 6 -6.83 -12.35 12.93
CA SER A 6 -5.96 -12.13 11.78
C SER A 6 -6.74 -11.86 10.49
N LEU A 7 -7.84 -12.57 10.24
CA LEU A 7 -8.65 -12.39 9.03
C LEU A 7 -9.42 -11.08 9.07
N ASP A 8 -10.00 -10.72 10.22
CA ASP A 8 -10.75 -9.48 10.38
C ASP A 8 -9.83 -8.26 10.18
N ASN A 9 -8.60 -8.31 10.70
CA ASN A 9 -7.60 -7.27 10.46
C ASN A 9 -7.23 -7.15 8.96
N LEU A 10 -7.11 -8.27 8.24
CA LEU A 10 -6.82 -8.25 6.80
C LEU A 10 -7.96 -7.65 5.98
N ILE A 11 -9.20 -8.03 6.29
CA ILE A 11 -10.40 -7.47 5.65
C ILE A 11 -10.46 -5.96 5.88
N ASP A 12 -10.18 -5.53 7.12
CA ASP A 12 -10.15 -4.12 7.46
C ASP A 12 -9.04 -3.35 6.71
N ILE A 13 -7.84 -3.92 6.57
CA ILE A 13 -6.79 -3.36 5.71
C ILE A 13 -7.32 -3.19 4.27
N VAL A 14 -7.87 -4.23 3.66
CA VAL A 14 -8.37 -4.19 2.27
C VAL A 14 -9.43 -3.11 2.07
N LYS A 15 -10.37 -2.97 3.03
CA LYS A 15 -11.38 -1.90 2.99
C LYS A 15 -10.75 -0.51 3.05
N ASN A 16 -9.85 -0.27 4.00
CA ASN A 16 -9.16 1.00 4.14
C ASN A 16 -8.32 1.35 2.90
N LEU A 17 -7.67 0.37 2.27
CA LEU A 17 -6.96 0.58 1.01
C LEU A 17 -7.91 1.10 -0.08
N GLY A 18 -9.04 0.42 -0.28
CA GLY A 18 -10.04 0.84 -1.27
C GLY A 18 -10.57 2.25 -1.01
N GLU A 19 -10.80 2.60 0.25
CA GLU A 19 -11.26 3.93 0.66
C GLU A 19 -10.22 5.01 0.38
N ILE A 20 -8.96 4.79 0.77
CA ILE A 20 -7.85 5.73 0.56
C ILE A 20 -7.70 6.09 -0.93
N TYR A 21 -7.72 5.08 -1.81
CA TYR A 21 -7.60 5.34 -3.24
C TYR A 21 -8.82 6.06 -3.80
N ARG A 22 -10.02 5.69 -3.36
CA ARG A 22 -11.27 6.33 -3.78
C ARG A 22 -11.33 7.81 -3.37
N GLU A 23 -10.87 8.16 -2.17
CA GLU A 23 -10.79 9.56 -1.71
C GLU A 23 -9.95 10.45 -2.63
N GLU A 24 -8.90 9.88 -3.21
CA GLU A 24 -8.02 10.57 -4.15
C GLU A 24 -8.49 10.42 -5.62
N ASN A 25 -9.73 9.97 -5.84
CA ASN A 25 -10.34 9.74 -7.16
C ASN A 25 -9.53 8.75 -8.03
N LEU A 26 -8.99 7.69 -7.42
CA LEU A 26 -8.25 6.63 -8.10
C LEU A 26 -9.07 5.34 -8.09
N ARG A 27 -9.12 4.69 -9.25
CA ARG A 27 -9.64 3.34 -9.38
C ARG A 27 -8.51 2.34 -9.18
N VAL A 28 -8.76 1.36 -8.31
CA VAL A 28 -7.81 0.29 -8.02
C VAL A 28 -8.50 -1.06 -8.07
N ASP A 29 -7.76 -2.07 -8.51
CA ASP A 29 -8.15 -3.47 -8.38
C ASP A 29 -7.33 -4.08 -7.24
N ILE A 30 -8.00 -4.58 -6.21
CA ILE A 30 -7.36 -5.21 -5.05
C ILE A 30 -7.62 -6.70 -5.13
N ASP A 31 -6.53 -7.46 -5.17
CA ASP A 31 -6.51 -8.92 -5.17
C ASP A 31 -5.87 -9.38 -3.85
N PHE A 32 -6.54 -10.24 -3.09
CA PHE A 32 -6.06 -10.69 -1.79
C PHE A 32 -6.29 -12.18 -1.63
N ASP A 33 -5.27 -12.89 -1.15
CA ASP A 33 -5.39 -14.29 -0.74
C ASP A 33 -5.05 -14.41 0.76
N PRO A 34 -6.04 -14.71 1.62
CA PRO A 34 -5.80 -14.84 3.06
C PRO A 34 -4.97 -16.08 3.42
N ASN A 35 -4.75 -17.02 2.50
CA ASN A 35 -3.97 -18.24 2.74
C ASN A 35 -2.47 -18.02 2.53
N ASP A 36 -2.08 -17.21 1.54
CA ASP A 36 -0.68 -16.89 1.26
C ASP A 36 -0.22 -15.58 1.97
N GLY A 37 -1.15 -14.80 2.52
CA GLY A 37 -0.89 -13.57 3.24
C GLY A 37 -0.55 -12.39 2.33
N MET A 38 -0.79 -12.50 1.02
CA MET A 38 -0.49 -11.48 0.02
C MET A 38 -1.73 -10.67 -0.34
N THR A 39 -1.52 -9.36 -0.45
CA THR A 39 -2.49 -8.43 -1.03
C THR A 39 -1.78 -7.63 -2.12
N MET A 40 -2.36 -7.62 -3.31
CA MET A 40 -1.89 -6.87 -4.47
C MET A 40 -2.86 -5.73 -4.77
N VAL A 41 -2.35 -4.51 -4.83
CA VAL A 41 -3.14 -3.34 -5.25
C VAL A 41 -2.64 -2.89 -6.61
N LYS A 42 -3.49 -2.98 -7.63
CA LYS A 42 -3.18 -2.60 -9.01
C LYS A 42 -3.87 -1.28 -9.33
N TYR A 43 -3.12 -0.34 -9.90
CA TYR A 43 -3.65 0.95 -10.34
C TYR A 43 -2.91 1.44 -11.59
N GLU A 44 -3.55 2.33 -12.34
CA GLU A 44 -2.92 3.00 -13.48
C GLU A 44 -2.38 4.36 -13.04
N ASP A 45 -1.11 4.61 -13.37
CA ASP A 45 -0.49 5.92 -13.17
C ASP A 45 -0.94 6.90 -14.26
N THR A 46 -0.62 8.20 -14.09
CA THR A 46 -1.00 9.27 -15.04
C THR A 46 -0.49 9.04 -16.47
N ASN A 47 0.51 8.17 -16.64
CA ASN A 47 1.07 7.77 -17.93
C ASN A 47 0.51 6.43 -18.46
N SER A 48 -0.66 5.99 -17.97
CA SER A 48 -1.28 4.69 -18.27
C SER A 48 -0.38 3.48 -17.99
N THR A 49 0.64 3.67 -17.16
CA THR A 49 1.54 2.59 -16.74
C THR A 49 0.90 1.90 -15.56
N ARG A 50 0.63 0.60 -15.69
CA ARG A 50 0.12 -0.22 -14.58
C ARG A 50 1.19 -0.38 -13.50
N LYS A 51 0.82 -0.03 -12.28
CA LYS A 51 1.64 -0.20 -11.08
C LYS A 51 0.96 -1.21 -10.17
N THR A 52 1.78 -1.98 -9.46
CA THR A 52 1.32 -2.96 -8.48
C THR A 52 2.05 -2.71 -7.17
N ILE A 53 1.29 -2.60 -6.09
CA ILE A 53 1.80 -2.62 -4.72
C ILE A 53 1.57 -4.02 -4.17
N TYR A 54 2.57 -4.54 -3.48
CA TYR A 54 2.48 -5.81 -2.79
C TYR A 54 2.57 -5.57 -1.29
N ILE A 55 1.57 -6.08 -0.56
CA ILE A 55 1.49 -6.05 0.90
C ILE A 55 1.53 -7.50 1.36
N ASN A 56 2.57 -7.85 2.11
CA ASN A 56 2.76 -9.18 2.66
C ASN A 56 2.50 -9.14 4.17
N SER A 57 1.47 -9.84 4.61
CA SER A 57 1.01 -9.84 5.99
C SER A 57 1.73 -10.85 6.87
N ASN A 58 2.39 -11.85 6.27
CA ASN A 58 3.17 -12.85 7.00
C ASN A 58 4.45 -12.24 7.59
N ASN A 59 5.15 -11.42 6.80
CA ASN A 59 6.37 -10.73 7.23
C ASN A 59 6.16 -9.22 7.47
N LYS A 60 4.92 -8.75 7.34
CA LYS A 60 4.52 -7.34 7.48
C LYS A 60 5.36 -6.39 6.62
N THR A 61 5.42 -6.64 5.31
CA THR A 61 6.17 -5.80 4.38
C THR A 61 5.30 -5.18 3.29
N ILE A 62 5.73 -4.02 2.79
CA ILE A 62 5.12 -3.28 1.68
C ILE A 62 6.18 -3.08 0.60
N SER A 63 5.83 -3.32 -0.66
CA SER A 63 6.73 -3.06 -1.80
C SER A 63 5.96 -2.57 -3.03
N GLY A 64 6.67 -2.02 -4.02
CA GLY A 64 6.07 -1.48 -5.24
C GLY A 64 5.63 -0.01 -5.16
N ILE A 65 5.87 0.66 -4.02
CA ILE A 65 5.64 2.10 -3.86
C ILE A 65 6.95 2.87 -4.03
N ASP A 66 6.97 3.86 -4.93
CA ASP A 66 8.05 4.84 -5.01
C ASP A 66 7.89 5.90 -3.90
N THR A 67 8.66 5.75 -2.82
CA THR A 67 8.66 6.69 -1.68
C THR A 67 9.69 7.81 -1.83
N THR A 68 10.54 7.78 -2.86
CA THR A 68 11.67 8.72 -3.01
C THR A 68 11.22 10.18 -3.17
N LYS A 69 9.97 10.38 -3.56
CA LYS A 69 9.35 11.69 -3.76
C LYS A 69 8.46 12.12 -2.59
N PHE A 70 8.39 11.38 -1.49
CA PHE A 70 7.44 11.71 -0.40
C PHE A 70 7.76 13.03 0.32
N TRP A 71 9.01 13.50 0.27
CA TRP A 71 9.43 14.79 0.83
C TRP A 71 8.96 16.00 0.01
N LEU A 72 8.52 15.78 -1.23
CA LEU A 72 7.98 16.82 -2.07
C LEU A 72 6.52 17.15 -1.70
N PRO A 73 6.05 18.39 -1.96
CA PRO A 73 4.63 18.72 -1.96
C PRO A 73 3.83 17.69 -2.76
N ASP A 74 2.58 17.46 -2.37
CA ASP A 74 1.74 16.46 -3.02
C ASP A 74 1.38 16.89 -4.45
N TYR A 75 2.12 16.35 -5.42
CA TYR A 75 1.99 16.71 -6.84
C TYR A 75 1.01 15.84 -7.61
N SER A 76 0.62 14.68 -7.07
CA SER A 76 -0.38 13.80 -7.69
C SER A 76 -1.27 13.10 -6.66
N ASN A 77 -2.49 12.77 -7.08
CA ASN A 77 -3.43 11.98 -6.29
C ASN A 77 -2.85 10.62 -5.87
N ILE A 78 -2.05 10.01 -6.75
CA ILE A 78 -1.36 8.74 -6.47
C ILE A 78 -0.35 8.90 -5.35
N GLN A 79 0.41 9.99 -5.36
CA GLN A 79 1.37 10.27 -4.29
C GLN A 79 0.65 10.46 -2.94
N LYS A 80 -0.48 11.18 -2.93
CA LYS A 80 -1.32 11.35 -1.73
C LYS A 80 -1.85 10.01 -1.21
N ALA A 81 -2.44 9.21 -2.09
CA ALA A 81 -2.97 7.89 -1.75
C ALA A 81 -1.86 6.98 -1.21
N ASN A 82 -0.71 6.89 -1.90
CA ASN A 82 0.40 6.04 -1.47
C ASN A 82 0.98 6.49 -0.12
N LYS A 83 1.05 7.80 0.17
CA LYS A 83 1.45 8.29 1.50
C LYS A 83 0.46 7.84 2.59
N LYS A 84 -0.85 7.94 2.34
CA LYS A 84 -1.90 7.48 3.27
C LYS A 84 -1.82 5.96 3.50
N VAL A 85 -1.64 5.18 2.43
CA VAL A 85 -1.47 3.72 2.50
C VAL A 85 -0.26 3.33 3.35
N VAL A 86 0.89 3.95 3.10
CA VAL A 86 2.11 3.66 3.87
C VAL A 86 1.89 3.96 5.35
N ARG A 87 1.34 5.12 5.69
CA ARG A 87 1.05 5.48 7.10
C ARG A 87 0.10 4.49 7.77
N LEU A 88 -1.02 4.16 7.13
CA LEU A 88 -1.98 3.18 7.64
C LEU A 88 -1.32 1.84 7.96
N LEU A 89 -0.45 1.36 7.08
CA LEU A 89 0.20 0.07 7.23
C LEU A 89 1.36 0.13 8.25
N GLU A 90 2.10 1.23 8.31
CA GLU A 90 3.10 1.49 9.37
C GLU A 90 2.46 1.48 10.76
N ASP A 91 1.29 2.11 10.93
CA ASP A 91 0.52 2.10 12.18
C ASP A 91 0.10 0.66 12.60
N ARG A 92 0.07 -0.29 11.65
CA ARG A 92 -0.22 -1.73 11.89
C ARG A 92 1.05 -2.59 11.98
N GLY A 93 2.22 -1.95 11.97
CA GLY A 93 3.53 -2.58 12.10
C GLY A 93 4.10 -3.14 10.81
N TYR A 94 3.65 -2.67 9.64
CA TYR A 94 4.27 -3.00 8.36
C TYR A 94 5.45 -2.07 8.07
N ILE A 95 6.43 -2.59 7.32
CA ILE A 95 7.61 -1.83 6.89
C ILE A 95 7.72 -1.82 5.37
N VAL A 96 8.18 -0.70 4.80
CA VAL A 96 8.47 -0.62 3.36
C VAL A 96 9.79 -1.37 3.09
N ALA A 97 9.71 -2.50 2.38
CA ALA A 97 10.84 -3.42 2.18
C ALA A 97 11.97 -2.84 1.30
N ASN A 98 11.69 -1.83 0.49
CA ASN A 98 12.67 -1.17 -0.39
C ASN A 98 12.70 0.34 -0.11
N LEU A 99 13.12 0.74 1.09
CA LEU A 99 13.43 2.13 1.41
C LEU A 99 14.79 2.50 0.78
N THR A 100 14.80 2.89 -0.49
CA THR A 100 15.96 3.60 -1.06
C THR A 100 15.92 5.05 -0.58
N TYR A 101 16.30 5.31 0.67
CA TYR A 101 16.72 6.65 1.06
C TYR A 101 17.94 6.99 0.19
N ARG A 102 17.97 8.19 -0.41
CA ARG A 102 19.23 8.71 -0.98
C ARG A 102 20.27 8.63 0.12
N SER A 103 21.21 7.68 0.05
CA SER A 103 22.48 7.88 0.72
C SER A 103 23.08 9.11 0.05
N LYS A 104 23.36 10.14 0.86
CA LYS A 104 24.28 11.19 0.41
C LYS A 104 25.59 10.46 0.10
N GLN A 105 25.92 10.32 -1.18
CA GLN A 105 27.31 10.31 -1.61
C GLN A 105 27.77 11.75 -1.76
#